data_AF-A0A8T3AV58-F1
#
_entry.id   AF-A0A8T3AV58-F1
#
_cell.length_a   1.000
_cell.length_b   1.000
_cell.length_c   1.000
_cell.angle_alpha   90.00
_cell.angle_beta   90.00
_cell.angle_gamma   90.00
#
_symmetry.space_group_name_H-M   'P 1'
#
loop_
_entity.id
_entity.type
_entity.pdbx_description
1 polymer ?
#
loop_
_entity_poly.entity_id
_entity_poly.type
_entity_poly.pdbx_seq_one_letter_code
_entity_poly.pdbx_strand_id
1 'polypeptide(L)' 'MPKVADTCHFGAIVDLYYGTLFPLNPSGIRPLLPDSASEAELLSKPHNREYLSSTRRDLLPHAA' A
#
# COMPACT_ATOMS: atom_id res chain seq x y z
N MET A 1 1.93 2.01 9.95
CA MET A 1 2.79 3.23 10.01
C MET A 1 1.89 4.44 10.09
N PRO A 2 2.07 5.36 11.06
CA PRO A 2 1.17 6.51 11.19
C PRO A 2 1.17 7.39 9.94
N LYS A 3 -0.01 7.90 9.55
CA LYS A 3 -0.24 8.90 8.48
C LYS A 3 0.11 8.50 7.04
N VAL A 4 0.70 7.34 6.80
CA VAL A 4 1.04 6.90 5.43
C VAL A 4 -0.24 6.73 4.59
N ALA A 5 -1.26 6.09 5.17
CA ALA A 5 -2.55 5.88 4.49
C ALA A 5 -3.23 7.22 4.11
N ASP A 6 -3.09 8.25 4.94
CA ASP A 6 -3.68 9.58 4.70
C ASP A 6 -3.08 10.29 3.48
N THR A 7 -1.89 9.84 3.03
CA THR A 7 -1.21 10.37 1.84
C THR A 7 -1.43 9.52 0.59
N CYS A 8 -2.13 8.39 0.71
CA CYS A 8 -2.50 7.56 -0.44
C CYS A 8 -3.81 8.10 -1.04
N HIS A 9 -3.74 8.50 -2.31
CA HIS A 9 -4.87 9.00 -3.10
C HIS A 9 -5.00 8.19 -4.40
N PHE A 10 -5.27 6.90 -4.31
CA PHE A 10 -5.55 5.91 -5.36
C PHE A 10 -6.53 6.44 -6.40
N GLY A 11 -7.55 7.19 -6.01
CA GLY A 11 -8.43 7.87 -6.98
C GLY A 11 -7.65 8.78 -7.92
N ALA A 12 -6.84 9.70 -7.37
CA ALA A 12 -5.99 10.60 -8.14
C ALA A 12 -4.88 9.85 -8.91
N ILE A 13 -4.35 8.76 -8.34
CA ILE A 13 -3.34 7.91 -9.00
C ILE A 13 -3.93 7.26 -10.25
N VAL A 14 -5.09 6.61 -10.14
CA VAL A 14 -5.76 5.96 -11.29
C VAL A 14 -6.13 7.00 -12.34
N ASP A 15 -6.64 8.14 -11.88
CA ASP A 15 -7.05 9.22 -12.77
C ASP A 15 -5.90 9.79 -13.60
N LEU A 16 -4.77 10.05 -12.96
CA LEU A 16 -3.60 10.58 -13.64
C LEU A 16 -2.91 9.48 -14.46
N TYR A 17 -2.60 8.36 -13.84
CA TYR A 17 -1.80 7.31 -14.48
C TYR A 17 -2.53 6.66 -15.66
N TYR A 18 -3.84 6.40 -15.60
CA TYR A 18 -4.53 5.84 -16.76
C TYR A 18 -5.10 6.92 -17.67
N GLY A 19 -5.47 8.09 -17.13
CA GLY A 19 -6.09 9.15 -17.92
C GLY A 19 -5.15 9.95 -18.81
N THR A 20 -3.85 10.02 -18.50
CA THR A 20 -2.90 10.89 -19.25
C THR A 20 -1.74 10.14 -19.88
N LEU A 21 -1.72 8.81 -19.80
CA LEU A 21 -0.55 8.00 -20.17
C LEU A 21 -0.48 7.73 -21.68
N PHE A 22 -0.35 8.79 -22.46
CA PHE A 22 -0.03 8.67 -23.87
C PHE A 22 1.47 8.36 -24.06
N PRO A 23 1.87 7.46 -25.00
CA PRO A 23 1.04 6.73 -25.97
C PRO A 23 0.52 5.37 -25.47
N LEU A 24 0.80 4.99 -24.22
CA LEU A 24 0.53 3.64 -23.69
C LEU A 24 -0.96 3.36 -23.46
N ASN A 25 -1.75 4.37 -23.09
CA ASN A 25 -3.21 4.32 -22.98
C ASN A 25 -3.85 5.48 -23.75
N PRO A 26 -3.87 5.40 -25.10
CA PRO A 26 -4.35 6.49 -25.94
C PRO A 26 -5.87 6.68 -25.84
N SER A 27 -6.61 5.67 -25.40
CA SER A 27 -8.06 5.77 -25.16
C SER A 27 -8.40 6.40 -23.80
N GLY A 28 -7.43 6.51 -22.89
CA GLY A 28 -7.63 7.08 -21.55
C GLY A 28 -8.60 6.29 -20.66
N ILE A 29 -8.90 5.03 -21.00
CA ILE A 29 -9.81 4.19 -20.22
C ILE A 29 -9.21 3.93 -18.84
N ARG A 30 -10.02 4.10 -17.79
CA ARG A 30 -9.62 3.90 -16.40
C ARG A 30 -10.26 2.60 -15.89
N PRO A 31 -9.49 1.74 -15.21
CA PRO A 31 -10.07 0.59 -14.54
C PRO A 31 -11.00 1.04 -13.41
N LEU A 32 -12.05 0.26 -13.15
CA LEU A 32 -12.78 0.38 -11.89
C LEU A 32 -11.84 -0.07 -10.77
N LEU A 33 -11.68 0.78 -9.76
CA LEU A 33 -10.97 0.38 -8.55
C LEU A 33 -11.76 -0.74 -7.86
N PRO A 34 -11.10 -1.79 -7.34
CA PRO A 34 -11.82 -2.78 -6.55
C PRO A 34 -12.47 -2.09 -5.35
N ASP A 35 -13.62 -2.58 -4.89
CA ASP A 35 -14.35 -2.02 -3.72
C ASP A 35 -13.46 -1.88 -2.48
N SER A 36 -12.43 -2.72 -2.42
CA SER A 36 -11.42 -2.76 -1.38
C SER A 36 -10.38 -1.63 -1.50
N ALA A 37 -10.22 -0.97 -2.64
CA ALA A 37 -9.29 0.14 -2.81
C ALA A 37 -9.77 1.46 -2.17
N SER A 38 -10.87 1.48 -1.41
CA SER A 38 -11.17 2.56 -0.46
C SER A 38 -10.11 2.56 0.65
N GLU A 39 -9.24 3.57 0.60
CA GLU A 39 -7.79 3.43 0.81
C GLU A 39 -7.34 3.35 2.28
N ALA A 40 -8.05 4.03 3.18
CA ALA A 40 -7.62 4.13 4.56
C ALA A 40 -7.87 2.83 5.34
N GLU A 41 -8.98 2.15 5.06
CA GLU A 41 -9.41 0.98 5.84
C GLU A 41 -8.52 -0.24 5.57
N LEU A 42 -8.22 -0.55 4.30
CA LEU A 42 -7.33 -1.66 3.96
C LEU A 42 -5.91 -1.45 4.44
N LEU A 43 -5.35 -0.25 4.24
CA LEU A 43 -3.97 0.06 4.64
C LEU A 43 -3.81 0.06 6.17
N SER A 44 -4.93 0.20 6.89
CA SER A 44 -4.97 0.14 8.36
C SER A 44 -5.26 -1.27 8.91
N LYS A 45 -5.51 -2.28 8.06
CA LYS A 45 -5.73 -3.65 8.54
C LYS A 45 -4.46 -4.21 9.21
N PRO A 46 -4.60 -5.00 10.29
CA PRO A 46 -3.47 -5.62 10.95
C PRO A 46 -2.62 -6.45 9.98
N HIS A 47 -1.33 -6.14 9.91
CA HIS A 47 -0.37 -6.80 9.03
C HIS A 47 0.51 -7.85 9.73
N ASN A 48 0.40 -7.98 11.06
CA ASN A 48 1.07 -9.02 11.86
C ASN A 48 2.60 -9.10 11.63
N ARG A 49 3.24 -7.96 11.32
CA ARG A 49 4.68 -7.90 11.03
C ARG A 49 5.52 -7.82 12.30
N GLU A 50 4.90 -7.42 13.39
CA GLU A 50 5.44 -7.40 14.74
C GLU A 50 5.90 -8.79 15.21
N TYR A 51 5.23 -9.86 14.78
CA TYR A 51 5.62 -11.24 15.12
C TYR A 51 6.95 -11.67 14.49
N LEU A 52 7.38 -11.03 13.40
CA LEU A 52 8.65 -11.32 12.74
C LEU A 52 9.86 -10.78 13.52
N SER A 53 9.65 -9.79 14.40
CA SER A 53 10.72 -9.19 15.19
C SER A 53 11.12 -10.02 16.41
N SER A 54 10.26 -10.92 16.88
CA SER A 54 10.53 -11.73 18.07
C SER A 54 11.53 -12.85 17.77
N THR A 55 11.48 -13.45 16.58
CA THR A 55 12.34 -14.59 16.21
C THR A 55 13.84 -14.26 16.13
N ARG A 56 14.23 -12.98 15.98
CA ARG A 56 15.65 -12.60 15.90
C ARG A 56 16.31 -12.41 17.26
N ARG A 57 15.55 -12.14 18.32
CA ARG A 57 16.11 -11.93 19.68
C ARG A 57 16.44 -13.24 20.40
N ASP A 58 15.83 -14.34 19.97
CA ASP A 58 16.03 -15.66 20.59
C ASP A 58 17.25 -16.41 20.02
N LEU A 59 17.88 -15.87 18.96
CA LEU A 59 19.04 -16.47 18.28
C LEU A 59 20.38 -15.79 18.59
N LEU A 60 20.37 -14.69 19.36
CA LEU A 60 21.61 -14.10 19.87
C LEU A 60 21.79 -14.57 21.32
N PRO A 61 22.73 -15.48 21.61
CA PRO A 61 23.10 -15.74 23.00
C PRO A 61 23.58 -14.45 23.62
N HIS A 62 23.11 -14.18 24.83
CA HIS A 62 23.54 -13.10 25.70
C HIS A 62 25.07 -13.18 25.82
N ALA A 63 25.79 -12.38 25.03
CA ALA A 63 27.21 -12.13 25.26
C ALA A 63 27.27 -11.27 26.52
N ALA A 64 27.63 -11.92 27.63
CA ALA A 64 27.99 -11.31 28.90
C ALA A 64 29.28 -10.48 28.77
#